data_AF-A0A2H6CV02-F1
#
_entry.id   AF-A0A2H6CV02-F1
#
_cell.length_a   1.000
_cell.length_b   1.000
_cell.length_c   1.000
_cell.angle_alpha   90.00
_cell.angle_beta   90.00
_cell.angle_gamma   90.00
#
_symmetry.space_group_name_H-M   'P 1'
#
loop_
_entity.id
_entity.type
_entity.pdbx_description
1 polymer ?
#
loop_
_entity_poly.entity_id
_entity_poly.type
_entity_poly.pdbx_seq_one_letter_code
_entity_poly.pdbx_strand_id
1 'polypeptide(L)'
;MANFENLLEEINGYNTTDMFGKDFMQTWHKSEDELKATLKVADALRDLRERNISTKIFDSGLGVSIFRDNSTRTRFSFASACNMLGLAVQDLDEKNHKFRMGKLSVKQQQ
;
A
#
# COMPACT_ATOMS: atom_id res chain seq x y z
N MET A 1 -22.60 5.91 13.85
CA MET A 1 -21.90 5.75 12.55
C MET A 1 -21.21 7.07 12.27
N ALA A 2 -19.91 7.08 11.98
CA ALA A 2 -19.25 8.32 11.63
C ALA A 2 -19.87 8.84 10.32
N ASN A 3 -20.26 10.11 10.29
CA ASN A 3 -20.72 10.70 9.04
C ASN A 3 -19.51 10.79 8.10
N PHE A 4 -19.63 10.19 6.92
CA PHE A 4 -18.62 10.26 5.87
C PHE A 4 -18.21 11.72 5.59
N GLU A 5 -19.19 12.63 5.56
CA GLU A 5 -18.98 14.08 5.42
C GLU A 5 -18.07 14.65 6.53
N ASN A 6 -18.29 14.28 7.79
CA ASN A 6 -17.46 14.76 8.90
C ASN A 6 -16.02 14.22 8.79
N LEU A 7 -15.86 12.96 8.36
CA LEU A 7 -14.53 12.39 8.11
C LEU A 7 -13.83 13.12 6.97
N LEU A 8 -14.57 13.52 5.92
CA LEU A 8 -14.03 14.25 4.79
C LEU A 8 -13.57 15.67 5.16
N GLU A 9 -14.36 16.38 5.98
CA GLU A 9 -13.97 17.69 6.53
C GLU A 9 -12.71 17.59 7.40
N GLU A 10 -12.63 16.58 8.26
CA GLU A 10 -11.42 16.35 9.08
C GLU A 10 -10.20 16.07 8.21
N ILE A 11 -10.33 15.22 7.18
CA ILE A 11 -9.22 14.89 6.26
C ILE A 11 -8.75 16.12 5.50
N ASN A 12 -9.66 16.97 5.02
CA ASN A 12 -9.32 18.23 4.33
C ASN A 12 -8.61 19.25 5.23
N GLY A 13 -8.78 19.15 6.56
CA GLY A 13 -8.11 19.99 7.53
C GLY A 13 -6.65 19.61 7.81
N TYR A 14 -6.20 18.41 7.44
CA TYR A 14 -4.84 17.95 7.69
C TYR A 14 -3.88 18.31 6.54
N ASN A 15 -2.64 18.62 6.89
CA ASN A 15 -1.59 18.87 5.90
C ASN A 15 -0.95 17.55 5.44
N THR A 16 -1.39 17.02 4.29
CA THR A 16 -0.86 15.78 3.68
C THR A 16 -0.02 16.04 2.42
N THR A 17 0.39 17.28 2.17
CA THR A 17 1.05 17.69 0.91
C THR A 17 2.32 16.89 0.62
N ASP A 18 3.03 16.49 1.68
CA ASP A 18 4.28 15.74 1.59
C ASP A 18 4.10 14.21 1.48
N MET A 19 2.88 13.68 1.56
CA MET A 19 2.64 12.24 1.42
C MET A 19 2.53 11.77 -0.02
N PHE A 20 2.01 12.62 -0.92
CA PHE A 20 1.79 12.23 -2.31
C PHE A 20 3.13 12.01 -3.03
N GLY A 21 3.32 10.81 -3.58
CA GLY A 21 4.56 10.44 -4.29
C GLY A 21 5.77 10.14 -3.39
N LYS A 22 5.59 10.07 -2.06
CA LYS A 22 6.65 9.66 -1.12
C LYS A 22 6.33 8.32 -0.46
N ASP A 23 7.38 7.62 -0.05
CA ASP A 23 7.24 6.34 0.65
C ASP A 23 6.79 6.51 2.11
N PHE A 24 6.03 5.53 2.59
CA PHE A 24 5.63 5.40 3.99
C PHE A 24 6.40 4.23 4.63
N MET A 25 7.64 4.50 5.07
CA MET A 25 8.50 3.46 5.67
C MET A 25 8.38 3.40 7.19
N GLN A 26 8.48 4.55 7.85
CA GLN A 26 8.61 4.65 9.30
C GLN A 26 7.76 5.81 9.83
N THR A 27 7.00 5.56 10.90
CA THR A 27 6.00 6.51 11.42
C THR A 27 6.61 7.74 12.08
N TRP A 28 7.82 7.65 12.63
CA TRP A 28 8.53 8.78 13.26
C TRP A 28 9.09 9.79 12.26
N HIS A 29 9.12 9.47 10.97
CA HIS A 29 9.48 10.41 9.90
C HIS A 29 8.24 11.12 9.30
N LYS A 30 7.06 10.90 9.88
CA LYS A 30 5.80 11.51 9.44
C LYS A 30 5.32 12.52 10.47
N SER A 31 4.64 13.55 10.00
CA SER A 31 4.01 14.53 10.89
C SER A 31 2.81 13.89 11.61
N GLU A 32 2.42 14.45 12.74
CA GLU A 32 1.23 13.99 13.46
C GLU A 32 -0.04 14.10 12.60
N ASP A 33 -0.12 15.14 11.76
CA ASP A 33 -1.24 15.35 10.84
C ASP A 33 -1.29 14.28 9.75
N GLU A 34 -0.14 13.87 9.20
CA GLU A 34 -0.06 12.78 8.21
C GLU A 34 -0.51 11.43 8.81
N LEU A 35 -0.12 11.16 10.06
CA LEU A 35 -0.53 9.96 10.78
C LEU A 35 -2.04 9.97 11.05
N LYS A 36 -2.60 11.09 11.52
CA LYS A 36 -4.03 11.25 11.75
C LYS A 36 -4.82 11.12 10.45
N ALA A 37 -4.37 11.76 9.37
CA ALA A 37 -4.99 11.67 8.05
C ALA A 37 -5.05 10.22 7.56
N THR A 38 -3.97 9.46 7.71
CA THR A 38 -3.94 8.03 7.32
C THR A 38 -4.99 7.20 8.07
N LEU A 39 -5.13 7.42 9.38
CA LEU A 39 -6.12 6.72 10.21
C LEU A 39 -7.55 7.11 9.82
N LYS A 40 -7.80 8.40 9.56
CA LYS A 40 -9.11 8.90 9.16
C LYS A 40 -9.54 8.40 7.78
N VAL A 41 -8.61 8.33 6.84
CA VAL A 41 -8.85 7.69 5.53
C VAL A 41 -9.19 6.21 5.71
N ALA A 42 -8.49 5.49 6.60
CA ALA A 42 -8.81 4.09 6.87
C ALA A 42 -10.23 3.90 7.45
N ASP A 43 -10.65 4.78 8.37
CA ASP A 43 -12.02 4.79 8.90
C ASP A 43 -13.06 5.11 7.82
N ALA A 44 -12.78 6.07 6.94
CA ALA A 44 -13.66 6.42 5.82
C ALA A 44 -13.82 5.27 4.83
N LEU A 45 -12.72 4.60 4.48
CA LEU A 45 -12.73 3.41 3.61
C LEU A 45 -13.51 2.25 4.25
N ARG A 46 -13.41 2.07 5.57
CA ARG A 46 -14.20 1.07 6.30
C ARG A 46 -15.70 1.39 6.22
N ASP A 47 -16.08 2.63 6.48
CA ASP A 47 -17.49 3.07 6.42
C ASP A 47 -18.09 2.90 5.01
N LEU A 48 -17.34 3.22 3.94
CA LEU A 48 -17.76 2.95 2.56
C LEU A 48 -17.97 1.45 2.30
N ARG A 49 -17.06 0.61 2.80
CA ARG A 49 -17.15 -0.84 2.63
C ARG A 49 -18.34 -1.44 3.37
N GLU A 50 -18.65 -0.95 4.58
CA GLU A 50 -19.82 -1.36 5.37
C GLU A 50 -21.14 -0.99 4.68
N ARG A 51 -21.16 0.12 3.94
CA ARG A 51 -22.30 0.55 3.11
C ARG A 51 -22.37 -0.16 1.76
N ASN A 52 -21.50 -1.15 1.52
CA ASN A 52 -21.37 -1.89 0.26
C ASN A 52 -21.07 -0.97 -0.96
N ILE A 53 -20.40 0.15 -0.74
CA ILE A 53 -19.94 1.06 -1.80
C ILE A 53 -18.57 0.60 -2.26
N SER A 54 -18.39 0.46 -3.58
CA SER A 54 -17.09 0.09 -4.17
C SER A 54 -16.12 1.27 -4.09
N THR A 55 -14.94 1.03 -3.53
CA THR A 55 -13.83 2.01 -3.43
C THR A 55 -12.76 1.78 -4.49
N LYS A 56 -13.11 1.14 -5.62
CA LYS A 56 -12.18 0.97 -6.74
C LYS A 56 -11.81 2.33 -7.32
N ILE A 57 -10.52 2.62 -7.32
CA ILE A 57 -9.94 3.83 -7.92
C ILE A 57 -9.10 3.51 -9.16
N PHE A 58 -8.62 2.28 -9.27
CA PHE A 58 -7.87 1.81 -10.43
C PHE A 58 -8.71 0.86 -11.27
N ASP A 59 -8.79 1.12 -12.57
CA ASP A 59 -9.39 0.20 -13.55
C ASP A 59 -8.40 -0.90 -13.98
N SER A 60 -7.11 -0.54 -14.02
CA SER A 60 -6.01 -1.47 -14.22
C SER A 60 -4.77 -1.01 -13.44
N GLY A 61 -3.96 -1.96 -12.99
CA GLY A 61 -2.72 -1.69 -12.27
C GLY A 61 -2.21 -2.92 -11.52
N LEU A 62 -0.92 -2.91 -11.20
CA LEU A 62 -0.23 -4.02 -10.56
C LEU A 62 0.32 -3.59 -9.20
N GLY A 63 -0.08 -4.29 -8.14
CA GLY A 63 0.52 -4.18 -6.81
C GLY A 63 1.57 -5.26 -6.63
N VAL A 64 2.85 -4.89 -6.66
CA VAL A 64 3.96 -5.82 -6.44
C VAL A 64 4.14 -6.03 -4.94
N SER A 65 4.07 -7.28 -4.49
CA SER A 65 4.33 -7.65 -3.10
C SER A 65 5.73 -8.30 -3.01
N ILE A 66 6.56 -7.81 -2.10
CA ILE A 66 7.92 -8.36 -1.89
C ILE A 66 8.00 -8.86 -0.45
N PHE A 67 7.83 -10.17 -0.26
CA PHE A 67 7.93 -10.80 1.05
C PHE A 67 9.24 -11.55 1.18
N ARG A 68 10.06 -11.15 2.16
CA ARG A 68 11.28 -11.88 2.56
C ARG A 68 11.00 -12.98 3.58
N ASP A 69 9.79 -13.00 4.13
CA ASP A 69 9.34 -13.93 5.16
C ASP A 69 7.98 -14.57 4.81
N ASN A 70 7.68 -15.72 5.40
CA ASN A 70 6.48 -16.50 5.18
C ASN A 70 5.29 -16.03 6.05
N SER A 71 5.13 -14.70 6.21
CA SER A 71 3.98 -14.14 6.92
C SER A 71 2.73 -14.19 6.03
N THR A 72 1.88 -15.19 6.25
CA THR A 72 0.58 -15.34 5.57
C THR A 72 -0.40 -14.23 5.93
N ARG A 73 -0.33 -13.71 7.17
CA ARG A 73 -1.22 -12.65 7.67
C ARG A 73 -0.97 -11.33 6.94
N THR A 74 0.29 -10.96 6.75
CA THR A 74 0.65 -9.72 6.05
C THR A 74 0.36 -9.81 4.55
N ARG A 75 0.60 -10.97 3.93
CA ARG A 75 0.25 -11.23 2.53
C ARG A 75 -1.24 -11.04 2.26
N PHE A 76 -2.08 -11.65 3.10
CA PHE A 76 -3.52 -11.56 2.91
C PHE A 76 -4.04 -10.13 3.11
N SER A 77 -3.51 -9.40 4.09
CA SER A 77 -3.86 -8.00 4.31
C SER A 77 -3.48 -7.12 3.12
N PHE A 78 -2.27 -7.29 2.56
CA PHE A 78 -1.83 -6.53 1.39
C PHE A 78 -2.69 -6.84 0.16
N ALA A 79 -2.95 -8.12 -0.10
CA ALA A 79 -3.77 -8.53 -1.23
C ALA A 79 -5.21 -8.02 -1.12
N SER A 80 -5.78 -8.02 0.08
CA SER A 80 -7.11 -7.47 0.35
C SER A 80 -7.18 -5.97 0.07
N ALA A 81 -6.14 -5.21 0.47
CA ALA A 81 -6.07 -3.78 0.21
C ALA A 81 -5.94 -3.48 -1.29
N CYS A 82 -5.07 -4.19 -2.01
CA CYS A 82 -4.93 -4.05 -3.47
C CYS A 82 -6.26 -4.34 -4.19
N ASN A 83 -6.93 -5.45 -3.86
CA ASN A 83 -8.20 -5.81 -4.46
C ASN A 83 -9.29 -4.76 -4.20
N MET A 84 -9.34 -4.22 -2.98
CA MET A 84 -10.28 -3.15 -2.61
C MET A 84 -10.11 -1.88 -3.45
N LEU A 85 -8.87 -1.55 -3.83
CA LEU A 85 -8.57 -0.39 -4.69
C LEU A 85 -8.65 -0.70 -6.19
N GLY A 86 -8.76 -1.98 -6.57
CA GLY A 86 -8.84 -2.42 -7.98
C GLY A 86 -7.50 -2.84 -8.59
N LEU A 87 -6.46 -3.05 -7.79
CA LEU A 87 -5.14 -3.48 -8.24
C LEU A 87 -5.01 -5.01 -8.24
N ALA A 88 -4.36 -5.56 -9.26
CA ALA A 88 -3.97 -6.96 -9.30
C ALA A 88 -2.66 -7.17 -8.54
N VAL A 89 -2.62 -8.16 -7.64
CA VAL A 89 -1.43 -8.44 -6.82
C VAL A 89 -0.49 -9.38 -7.56
N GLN A 90 0.81 -9.05 -7.57
CA GLN A 90 1.86 -9.95 -8.03
C GLN A 90 2.87 -10.16 -6.92
N ASP A 91 2.95 -11.39 -6.42
CA ASP A 91 3.91 -11.78 -5.39
C ASP A 91 5.29 -12.07 -6.01
N LEU A 92 6.31 -11.37 -5.54
CA LEU A 92 7.70 -11.56 -5.93
C LEU A 92 8.45 -12.21 -4.75
N ASP A 93 8.47 -13.55 -4.74
CA ASP A 93 9.17 -14.34 -3.72
C ASP A 93 10.68 -14.39 -4.01
N GLU A 94 11.46 -13.68 -3.19
CA GLU A 94 12.93 -13.63 -3.30
C GLU A 94 13.58 -15.01 -3.01
N LYS A 95 12.84 -15.94 -2.38
CA LYS A 95 13.29 -17.32 -2.07
C LYS A 95 13.46 -18.21 -3.30
N ASN A 96 12.87 -17.86 -4.44
CA ASN A 96 13.12 -18.57 -5.70
C ASN A 96 14.41 -18.08 -6.41
N HIS A 97 15.27 -17.32 -5.73
CA HIS A 97 16.60 -16.97 -6.23
C HIS A 97 17.62 -18.13 -6.13
N LYS A 98 17.39 -19.19 -6.90
CA LYS A 98 18.46 -19.80 -7.71
C LYS A 98 18.91 -18.88 -8.88
N PHE A 99 18.31 -17.69 -9.00
CA PHE A 99 18.73 -16.61 -9.89
C PHE A 99 19.59 -15.53 -9.20
N ARG A 100 20.25 -15.85 -8.08
CA ARG A 100 21.35 -15.03 -7.54
C ARG A 100 22.67 -15.18 -8.32
N MET A 101 22.61 -15.69 -9.55
CA MET A 101 23.77 -16.10 -10.35
C MET A 101 23.59 -15.62 -11.78
N GLY A 102 24.19 -14.48 -12.15
CA GLY A 102 24.15 -14.06 -13.56
C GLY A 102 24.50 -12.62 -13.93
N LYS A 103 25.08 -11.78 -13.06
CA LYS A 103 25.70 -10.51 -13.50
C LYS A 103 27.00 -10.19 -12.74
N LEU A 104 27.87 -11.19 -12.60
CA LEU A 104 29.28 -11.00 -12.25
C LEU A 104 30.11 -12.04 -13.02
N SER A 105 30.20 -11.87 -14.34
CA SER A 105 31.33 -12.38 -15.14
C SER A 105 31.24 -11.78 -16.55
N VAL A 106 31.61 -10.51 -16.68
CA VAL A 106 32.18 -10.07 -17.96
C VAL A 106 33.53 -10.75 -18.00
N LYS A 107 33.61 -11.83 -18.77
CA LYS A 107 34.85 -12.51 -19.10
C LYS A 107 35.84 -11.48 -19.65
N GLN A 108 36.85 -11.13 -18.88
CA GLN A 108 38.16 -10.87 -19.45
C GLN A 108 38.62 -12.18 -20.08
N GLN A 109 38.53 -12.28 -21.41
CA GLN A 109 39.36 -13.10 -22.30
C GLN A 109 38.76 -13.02 -23.70
N GLN A 110 39.27 -12.07 -24.48
CA GLN A 110 39.82 -12.29 -25.82
C GLN A 110 40.75 -11.12 -26.15
#